data_AF-A0A9N9WAJ5-F1
#
_entry.id   AF-A0A9N9WAJ5-F1
#
_cell.length_a   1.000
_cell.length_b   1.000
_cell.length_c   1.000
_cell.angle_alpha   90.00
_cell.angle_beta   90.00
_cell.angle_gamma   90.00
#
_symmetry.space_group_name_H-M   'P 1'
#
loop_
_entity.id
_entity.type
_entity.pdbx_description
1 polymer ?
#
loop_
_entity_poly.entity_id
_entity_poly.type
_entity_poly.pdbx_seq_one_letter_code
_entity_poly.pdbx_strand_id
1 'polypeptide(L)'
;MLARLPLLAAGLVTLTNHVLAEVDCNAPITIGNATDAEQVRKACKVIRGDVTLTEQLLDTINLDGVEEIHGDLTHYGCDATAIIRCKNFPRGPLEFFSSTLRKVNGSIDFMTYNNLEKLSLPNLSYVWNEFAVQDTASLKEMDLTNFESVSSFELGTTNLEKLHMNGIKELLPESGYTGGIYLNNAGKLDNVDAFFKNPINTSEIPTWTPGKGLLLNPPALRNVRTLNLGWTAMDKLEVWGTNLTIVLGGPETKSISYKEVILHGGVLGIKRADNLENLHVGKFKLDTDHDITDLTLPFDTVDSITVFNSSKLRSVTLPSQAENWKNLFLAISGCGSLRLESENGADGKKTWYWPKSSMASVNITSNVSTSFFDSFIANNVEVTQSFSVRDASGKLDCGIFANRTLPSGYTCDKSSGAPLLVSFWTAFAVPVVLMYMLV
;
A
#
# COMPACT_ATOMS: atom_id res chain seq x y z
N MET A 1 15.52 97.30 -1.85
CA MET A 1 16.30 96.24 -1.19
C MET A 1 15.33 95.17 -0.73
N LEU A 2 15.43 93.98 -1.33
CA LEU A 2 14.53 92.85 -1.11
C LEU A 2 14.74 92.23 0.28
N ALA A 3 13.65 92.03 1.04
CA ALA A 3 13.62 91.13 2.17
C ALA A 3 12.71 89.95 1.81
N ARG A 4 13.31 88.75 1.71
CA ARG A 4 12.62 87.47 1.48
C ARG A 4 12.20 86.89 2.83
N LEU A 5 10.90 86.65 3.03
CA LEU A 5 10.38 85.71 4.02
C LEU A 5 10.34 84.30 3.40
N PRO A 6 10.75 83.23 4.09
CA PRO A 6 10.44 81.87 3.70
C PRO A 6 9.10 81.44 4.33
N LEU A 7 8.16 81.04 3.46
CA LEU A 7 6.96 80.30 3.83
C LEU A 7 7.37 78.85 4.17
N LEU A 8 7.18 78.43 5.42
CA LEU A 8 7.27 77.03 5.83
C LEU A 8 5.91 76.37 5.55
N ALA A 9 5.86 75.56 4.49
CA ALA A 9 4.74 74.66 4.23
C ALA A 9 4.89 73.41 5.10
N ALA A 10 4.09 73.31 6.16
CA ALA A 10 3.94 72.07 6.93
C ALA A 10 3.08 71.09 6.12
N GLY A 11 3.73 70.14 5.45
CA GLY A 11 3.07 68.99 4.85
C GLY A 11 2.61 68.03 5.93
N LEU A 12 1.29 67.99 6.16
CA LEU A 12 0.64 66.97 6.98
C LEU A 12 0.70 65.65 6.20
N VAL A 13 1.66 64.79 6.52
CA VAL A 13 1.68 63.40 6.06
C VAL A 13 0.63 62.65 6.86
N THR A 14 -0.54 62.42 6.27
CA THR A 14 -1.53 61.50 6.81
C THR A 14 -0.98 60.08 6.67
N LEU A 15 -0.38 59.58 7.76
CA LEU A 15 -0.21 58.14 7.97
C LEU A 15 -1.61 57.53 8.03
N THR A 16 -2.09 57.03 6.90
CA THR A 16 -3.22 56.11 6.88
C THR A 16 -2.76 54.83 7.57
N ASN A 17 -2.99 54.75 8.88
CA ASN A 17 -3.04 53.48 9.59
C ASN A 17 -4.08 52.63 8.86
N HIS A 18 -3.63 51.71 8.00
CA HIS A 18 -4.45 50.59 7.60
C HIS A 18 -4.79 49.86 8.90
N VAL A 19 -6.02 50.04 9.35
CA VAL A 19 -6.63 49.16 10.34
C VAL A 19 -6.64 47.80 9.66
N LEU A 20 -5.63 46.98 9.97
CA LEU A 20 -5.63 45.56 9.63
C LEU A 20 -6.94 45.02 10.18
N ALA A 21 -7.77 44.43 9.32
CA ALA A 21 -8.91 43.67 9.81
C ALA A 21 -8.38 42.66 10.83
N GLU A 22 -8.94 42.69 12.04
CA GLU A 22 -8.53 41.76 13.10
C GLU A 22 -8.82 40.34 12.61
N VAL A 23 -7.80 39.49 12.58
CA VAL A 23 -7.96 38.09 12.18
C VAL A 23 -8.79 37.38 13.24
N ASP A 24 -10.00 36.95 12.89
CA ASP A 24 -10.84 36.16 13.79
C ASP A 24 -10.42 34.69 13.75
N CYS A 25 -9.66 34.26 14.74
CA CYS A 25 -9.22 32.87 14.88
C CYS A 25 -10.37 31.89 15.18
N ASN A 26 -11.60 32.37 15.39
CA ASN A 26 -12.78 31.51 15.59
C ASN A 26 -13.58 31.25 14.31
N ALA A 27 -13.31 32.00 13.24
CA ALA A 27 -13.97 31.88 11.95
C ALA A 27 -13.10 31.11 10.94
N PRO A 28 -13.68 30.65 9.81
CA PRO A 28 -12.88 30.21 8.67
C PRO A 28 -11.95 31.32 8.16
N ILE A 29 -10.72 30.95 7.82
CA ILE A 29 -9.66 31.86 7.36
C ILE A 29 -9.31 31.53 5.92
N THR A 30 -9.18 32.55 5.09
CA THR A 30 -8.66 32.43 3.72
C THR A 30 -7.28 33.08 3.63
N ILE A 31 -6.29 32.36 3.13
CA ILE A 31 -4.93 32.86 2.91
C ILE A 31 -4.71 32.99 1.41
N GLY A 32 -4.62 34.23 0.93
CA GLY A 32 -4.40 34.52 -0.48
C GLY A 32 -2.95 34.77 -0.87
N ASN A 33 -2.09 35.09 0.11
CA ASN A 33 -0.70 35.46 -0.10
C ASN A 33 0.11 35.36 1.22
N ALA A 34 1.41 35.65 1.15
CA ALA A 34 2.29 35.61 2.31
C ALA A 34 1.94 36.64 3.41
N THR A 35 1.35 37.79 3.06
CA THR A 35 0.92 38.81 4.04
C THR A 35 -0.27 38.34 4.86
N ASP A 36 -1.22 37.63 4.26
CA ASP A 36 -2.35 37.03 4.98
C ASP A 36 -1.84 35.97 5.96
N ALA A 37 -0.93 35.09 5.51
CA ALA A 37 -0.29 34.09 6.36
C ALA A 37 0.48 34.73 7.55
N GLU A 38 1.17 35.84 7.30
CA GLU A 38 1.87 36.63 8.33
C GLU A 38 0.90 37.18 9.39
N GLN A 39 -0.26 37.69 8.98
CA GLN A 39 -1.28 38.19 9.90
C GLN A 39 -1.86 37.05 10.73
N VAL A 40 -2.20 35.94 10.10
CA VAL A 40 -2.75 34.75 10.76
C VAL A 40 -1.77 34.21 11.78
N ARG A 41 -0.51 34.00 11.43
CA ARG A 41 0.48 33.40 12.35
C ARG A 41 0.87 34.30 13.53
N LYS A 42 0.67 35.62 13.40
CA LYS A 42 0.84 36.59 14.50
C LYS A 42 -0.37 36.66 15.42
N ALA A 43 -1.58 36.50 14.88
CA ALA A 43 -2.82 36.63 15.62
C ALA A 43 -3.28 35.30 16.25
N CYS A 44 -3.09 34.19 15.54
CA CYS A 44 -3.69 32.91 15.85
C CYS A 44 -2.65 31.87 16.20
N LYS A 45 -2.71 31.41 17.46
CA LYS A 45 -2.03 30.19 17.90
C LYS A 45 -2.87 28.93 17.62
N VAL A 46 -4.18 29.07 17.69
CA VAL A 46 -5.18 28.03 17.42
C VAL A 46 -6.24 28.63 16.51
N ILE A 47 -6.58 27.93 15.43
CA ILE A 47 -7.65 28.32 14.49
C ILE A 47 -8.84 27.37 14.71
N ARG A 48 -10.02 27.90 15.03
CA ARG A 48 -11.23 27.07 15.30
C ARG A 48 -11.98 26.65 14.05
N GLY A 49 -11.86 27.43 12.96
CA GLY A 49 -12.46 27.13 11.67
C GLY A 49 -11.50 26.46 10.69
N ASP A 50 -11.92 26.43 9.44
CA ASP A 50 -11.13 25.94 8.30
C ASP A 50 -10.10 26.98 7.86
N VAL A 51 -9.02 26.51 7.25
CA VAL A 51 -8.00 27.31 6.59
C VAL A 51 -8.00 26.95 5.11
N THR A 52 -8.45 27.88 4.27
CA THR A 52 -8.45 27.71 2.82
C THR A 52 -7.36 28.54 2.18
N LEU A 53 -6.53 27.89 1.40
CA LEU A 53 -5.53 28.53 0.56
C LEU A 53 -6.15 28.85 -0.82
N THR A 54 -5.96 30.07 -1.32
CA THR A 54 -6.58 30.47 -2.60
C THR A 54 -5.90 29.82 -3.80
N GLU A 55 -6.65 29.63 -4.89
CA GLU A 55 -6.20 28.95 -6.11
C GLU A 55 -4.95 29.57 -6.78
N GLN A 56 -4.68 30.86 -6.56
CA GLN A 56 -3.64 31.63 -7.26
C GLN A 56 -2.44 31.97 -6.37
N LEU A 57 -2.12 31.10 -5.41
CA LEU A 57 -0.97 31.28 -4.55
C LEU A 57 0.34 31.12 -5.33
N LEU A 58 1.16 32.18 -5.31
CA LEU A 58 2.50 32.19 -5.92
C LEU A 58 3.61 32.41 -4.91
N ASP A 59 3.25 32.82 -3.70
CA ASP A 59 4.19 33.11 -2.63
C ASP A 59 4.44 31.87 -1.77
N THR A 60 5.62 31.82 -1.15
CA THR A 60 5.88 30.90 -0.04
C THR A 60 4.95 31.21 1.14
N ILE A 61 4.27 30.17 1.66
CA ILE A 61 3.35 30.29 2.78
C ILE A 61 3.98 29.67 4.04
N ASN A 62 4.09 30.51 5.07
CA ASN A 62 4.61 30.13 6.39
C ASN A 62 3.51 30.30 7.45
N LEU A 63 3.20 29.24 8.18
CA LEU A 63 2.28 29.25 9.32
C LEU A 63 2.98 29.03 10.68
N ASP A 64 4.26 29.36 10.79
CA ASP A 64 5.01 29.37 12.05
C ASP A 64 4.37 30.34 13.07
N GLY A 65 3.87 29.77 14.15
CA GLY A 65 3.07 30.41 15.20
C GLY A 65 1.74 29.70 15.42
N VAL A 66 1.15 29.13 14.36
CA VAL A 66 -0.06 28.32 14.43
C VAL A 66 0.31 26.92 14.91
N GLU A 67 -0.36 26.43 15.95
CA GLU A 67 -0.09 25.12 16.54
C GLU A 67 -1.20 24.11 16.25
N GLU A 68 -2.45 24.56 16.13
CA GLU A 68 -3.61 23.70 15.93
C GLU A 68 -4.64 24.33 14.97
N ILE A 69 -5.21 23.52 14.09
CA ILE A 69 -6.36 23.86 13.25
C ILE A 69 -7.48 22.89 13.60
N HIS A 70 -8.64 23.40 13.99
CA HIS A 70 -9.78 22.56 14.35
C HIS A 70 -10.65 22.15 13.15
N GLY A 71 -10.62 22.95 12.08
CA GLY A 71 -11.22 22.60 10.80
C GLY A 71 -10.23 21.94 9.85
N ASP A 72 -10.49 22.10 8.56
CA ASP A 72 -9.66 21.58 7.48
C ASP A 72 -8.54 22.58 7.10
N LEU A 73 -7.44 22.08 6.53
CA LEU A 73 -6.44 22.87 5.82
C LEU A 73 -6.46 22.45 4.35
N THR A 74 -7.10 23.27 3.52
CA THR A 74 -7.39 22.88 2.14
C THR A 74 -6.77 23.81 1.12
N HIS A 75 -6.25 23.22 0.07
CA HIS A 75 -5.90 23.86 -1.18
C HIS A 75 -6.46 23.06 -2.35
N TYR A 76 -7.49 23.61 -3.00
CA TYR A 76 -8.00 23.10 -4.26
C TYR A 76 -7.44 23.98 -5.37
N GLY A 77 -6.41 23.50 -6.08
CA GLY A 77 -5.79 24.27 -7.16
C GLY A 77 -6.76 24.53 -8.31
N CYS A 78 -7.60 23.55 -8.63
CA CYS A 78 -8.71 23.70 -9.54
C CYS A 78 -9.80 22.68 -9.20
N ASP A 79 -11.03 22.96 -9.61
CA ASP A 79 -12.11 21.98 -9.53
C ASP A 79 -11.71 20.67 -10.24
N ALA A 80 -11.75 19.55 -9.52
CA ALA A 80 -11.39 18.22 -10.01
C ALA A 80 -12.22 17.79 -11.25
N THR A 81 -13.40 18.38 -11.46
CA THR A 81 -14.20 18.15 -12.67
C THR A 81 -13.66 18.89 -13.91
N ALA A 82 -12.63 19.73 -13.75
CA ALA A 82 -12.10 20.65 -14.74
C ALA A 82 -10.59 20.52 -14.95
N ILE A 83 -10.00 19.32 -14.81
CA ILE A 83 -8.56 19.01 -15.04
C ILE A 83 -8.00 19.65 -16.33
N ILE A 84 -8.81 19.76 -17.39
CA ILE A 84 -8.42 20.38 -18.67
C ILE A 84 -8.12 21.89 -18.54
N ARG A 85 -8.71 22.59 -17.57
CA ARG A 85 -8.56 24.04 -17.33
C ARG A 85 -7.34 24.38 -16.48
N CYS A 86 -6.72 23.41 -15.82
CA CYS A 86 -5.54 23.64 -14.97
C CYS A 86 -4.23 23.84 -15.77
N LYS A 87 -4.31 23.86 -17.10
CA LYS A 87 -3.16 24.10 -18.01
C LYS A 87 -2.57 25.51 -17.93
N ASN A 88 -3.29 26.47 -17.35
CA ASN A 88 -2.92 27.88 -17.33
C ASN A 88 -2.50 28.42 -15.94
N PHE A 89 -2.27 27.56 -14.95
CA PHE A 89 -1.77 28.03 -13.66
C PHE A 89 -0.37 28.64 -13.80
N PRO A 90 -0.09 29.78 -13.15
CA PRO A 90 1.22 30.40 -13.21
C PRO A 90 2.27 29.43 -12.67
N ARG A 91 3.42 29.42 -13.33
CA ARG A 91 4.55 28.55 -13.02
C ARG A 91 5.52 29.32 -12.12
N GLY A 92 5.51 29.02 -10.83
CA GLY A 92 6.47 29.51 -9.86
C GLY A 92 6.59 28.51 -8.73
N PRO A 93 7.78 28.28 -8.16
CA PRO A 93 7.93 27.32 -7.08
C PRO A 93 7.23 27.84 -5.82
N LEU A 94 6.22 27.10 -5.33
CA LEU A 94 5.59 27.39 -4.05
C LEU A 94 6.12 26.44 -2.98
N GLU A 95 6.41 26.98 -1.81
CA GLU A 95 6.69 26.21 -0.60
C GLU A 95 5.61 26.50 0.45
N PHE A 96 5.09 25.45 1.08
CA PHE A 96 4.21 25.54 2.25
C PHE A 96 4.92 24.94 3.44
N PHE A 97 5.04 25.69 4.53
CA PHE A 97 5.65 25.16 5.74
C PHE A 97 5.08 25.70 7.05
N SER A 98 5.18 24.87 8.09
CA SER A 98 4.97 25.25 9.48
C SER A 98 5.77 24.33 10.39
N SER A 99 6.67 24.91 11.16
CA SER A 99 7.44 24.24 12.21
C SER A 99 6.68 24.18 13.53
N THR A 100 5.53 24.83 13.67
CA THR A 100 4.76 24.86 14.92
C THR A 100 3.47 24.08 14.86
N LEU A 101 2.90 23.84 13.67
CA LEU A 101 1.66 23.11 13.50
C LEU A 101 1.85 21.65 13.97
N ARG A 102 1.05 21.25 14.95
CA ARG A 102 1.10 19.89 15.55
C ARG A 102 -0.14 19.08 15.26
N LYS A 103 -1.29 19.73 15.09
CA LYS A 103 -2.59 19.05 15.02
C LYS A 103 -3.54 19.71 14.03
N VAL A 104 -4.23 18.87 13.25
CA VAL A 104 -5.40 19.26 12.47
C VAL A 104 -6.56 18.32 12.84
N ASN A 105 -7.69 18.85 13.32
CA ASN A 105 -8.87 18.03 13.67
C ASN A 105 -9.80 17.79 12.47
N GLY A 106 -9.51 18.38 11.31
CA GLY A 106 -10.12 18.08 10.02
C GLY A 106 -9.19 17.30 9.08
N SER A 107 -9.24 17.62 7.80
CA SER A 107 -8.38 17.11 6.73
C SER A 107 -7.25 18.09 6.37
N ILE A 108 -6.18 17.58 5.75
CA ILE A 108 -5.18 18.36 5.03
C ILE A 108 -5.21 17.92 3.57
N ASP A 109 -5.71 18.79 2.70
CA ASP A 109 -5.90 18.45 1.28
C ASP A 109 -5.12 19.42 0.39
N PHE A 110 -4.10 18.91 -0.30
CA PHE A 110 -3.41 19.61 -1.38
C PHE A 110 -3.70 18.88 -2.68
N MET A 111 -4.74 19.32 -3.39
CA MET A 111 -5.20 18.68 -4.62
C MET A 111 -4.98 19.57 -5.84
N THR A 112 -4.59 18.93 -6.96
CA THR A 112 -4.43 19.56 -8.29
C THR A 112 -3.47 20.75 -8.30
N TYR A 113 -2.47 20.72 -7.41
CA TYR A 113 -1.63 21.86 -7.14
C TYR A 113 -0.22 21.69 -7.72
N ASN A 114 -0.11 22.00 -9.02
CA ASN A 114 1.06 21.70 -9.84
C ASN A 114 2.27 22.62 -9.62
N ASN A 115 2.20 23.62 -8.76
CA ASN A 115 3.30 24.55 -8.46
C ASN A 115 3.88 24.35 -7.05
N LEU A 116 3.23 23.55 -6.19
CA LEU A 116 3.79 23.13 -4.90
C LEU A 116 5.07 22.34 -5.15
N GLU A 117 6.21 22.89 -4.75
CA GLU A 117 7.51 22.23 -4.85
C GLU A 117 7.91 21.57 -3.52
N LYS A 118 7.51 22.17 -2.40
CA LYS A 118 7.83 21.69 -1.05
C LYS A 118 6.67 21.84 -0.07
N LEU A 119 6.42 20.77 0.69
CA LEU A 119 5.47 20.73 1.81
C LEU A 119 6.21 20.30 3.08
N SER A 120 6.34 21.17 4.08
CA SER A 120 7.12 20.89 5.29
C SER A 120 6.32 21.18 6.56
N LEU A 121 5.87 20.11 7.22
CA LEU A 121 5.13 20.11 8.48
C LEU A 121 5.81 19.16 9.49
N PRO A 122 7.08 19.40 9.85
CA PRO A 122 7.90 18.45 10.60
C PRO A 122 7.35 18.12 11.99
N ASN A 123 6.56 19.02 12.60
CA ASN A 123 5.97 18.86 13.93
C ASN A 123 4.50 18.43 13.90
N LEU A 124 3.89 18.29 12.72
CA LEU A 124 2.53 17.77 12.59
C LEU A 124 2.56 16.30 12.98
N SER A 125 1.80 15.93 14.02
CA SER A 125 1.72 14.54 14.48
C SER A 125 0.37 13.90 14.25
N TYR A 126 -0.67 14.70 14.05
CA TYR A 126 -2.05 14.21 14.05
C TYR A 126 -2.92 14.97 13.06
N VAL A 127 -3.62 14.21 12.21
CA VAL A 127 -4.70 14.66 11.34
C VAL A 127 -5.88 13.74 11.58
N TRP A 128 -7.03 14.26 12.00
CA TRP A 128 -8.17 13.39 12.35
C TRP A 128 -8.72 12.65 11.14
N ASN A 129 -8.92 13.36 10.02
CA ASN A 129 -9.54 12.82 8.82
C ASN A 129 -8.47 12.34 7.84
N GLU A 130 -8.31 13.06 6.74
CA GLU A 130 -7.47 12.71 5.61
C GLU A 130 -6.25 13.62 5.51
N PHE A 131 -5.11 13.03 5.15
CA PHE A 131 -3.97 13.77 4.62
C PHE A 131 -3.82 13.38 3.15
N ALA A 132 -4.26 14.25 2.24
CA ALA A 132 -4.23 14.01 0.81
C ALA A 132 -3.30 14.99 0.08
N VAL A 133 -2.36 14.44 -0.68
CA VAL A 133 -1.53 15.19 -1.62
C VAL A 133 -1.65 14.54 -2.98
N GLN A 134 -2.47 15.13 -3.85
CA GLN A 134 -2.83 14.56 -5.15
C GLN A 134 -2.61 15.54 -6.29
N ASP A 135 -2.18 15.01 -7.44
CA ASP A 135 -1.94 15.79 -8.67
C ASP A 135 -1.00 16.98 -8.45
N THR A 136 0.02 16.81 -7.61
CA THR A 136 1.02 17.83 -7.30
C THR A 136 2.32 17.54 -8.05
N ALA A 137 2.30 17.65 -9.38
CA ALA A 137 3.41 17.16 -10.20
C ALA A 137 4.75 17.88 -9.95
N SER A 138 4.77 19.09 -9.38
CA SER A 138 6.03 19.79 -9.06
C SER A 138 6.59 19.46 -7.68
N LEU A 139 5.86 18.71 -6.85
CA LEU A 139 6.28 18.43 -5.48
C LEU A 139 7.51 17.53 -5.48
N LYS A 140 8.61 18.04 -4.93
CA LYS A 140 9.92 17.34 -4.84
C LYS A 140 10.27 16.94 -3.42
N GLU A 141 9.84 17.72 -2.43
CA GLU A 141 10.19 17.49 -1.02
C GLU A 141 8.97 17.52 -0.11
N MET A 142 8.82 16.49 0.71
CA MET A 142 7.86 16.43 1.81
C MET A 142 8.59 16.17 3.12
N ASP A 143 8.28 16.97 4.14
CA ASP A 143 8.73 16.75 5.51
C ASP A 143 7.54 16.59 6.45
N LEU A 144 7.34 15.37 6.90
CA LEU A 144 6.31 14.92 7.84
C LEU A 144 6.99 14.14 8.97
N THR A 145 8.15 14.63 9.43
CA THR A 145 9.04 13.90 10.36
C THR A 145 8.28 13.29 11.53
N ASN A 146 7.41 14.04 12.22
CA ASN A 146 6.67 13.58 13.40
C ASN A 146 5.24 13.12 13.13
N PHE A 147 4.87 12.86 11.87
CA PHE A 147 3.51 12.45 11.51
C PHE A 147 3.22 11.01 11.96
N GLU A 148 2.26 10.85 12.87
CA GLU A 148 2.05 9.58 13.58
C GLU A 148 0.64 9.01 13.43
N SER A 149 -0.41 9.84 13.38
CA SER A 149 -1.80 9.38 13.39
C SER A 149 -2.64 10.05 12.31
N VAL A 150 -3.37 9.25 11.54
CA VAL A 150 -4.31 9.70 10.51
C VAL A 150 -5.41 8.68 10.25
N SER A 151 -6.61 9.07 9.82
CA SER A 151 -7.60 8.09 9.34
C SER A 151 -7.28 7.61 7.92
N SER A 152 -6.93 8.54 7.03
CA SER A 152 -6.58 8.28 5.63
C SER A 152 -5.34 9.04 5.18
N PHE A 153 -4.43 8.37 4.49
CA PHE A 153 -3.27 9.01 3.86
C PHE A 153 -3.28 8.72 2.36
N GLU A 154 -3.29 9.78 1.53
CA GLU A 154 -3.23 9.64 0.08
C GLU A 154 -2.06 10.42 -0.52
N LEU A 155 -1.29 9.74 -1.38
CA LEU A 155 -0.17 10.32 -2.12
C LEU A 155 -0.24 10.01 -3.62
N GLY A 156 -0.34 11.07 -4.41
CA GLY A 156 -0.35 11.04 -5.87
C GLY A 156 0.52 12.16 -6.45
N THR A 157 1.82 11.93 -6.56
CA THR A 157 2.79 12.88 -7.15
C THR A 157 3.79 12.18 -8.05
N THR A 158 4.21 12.83 -9.13
CA THR A 158 5.13 12.25 -10.12
C THR A 158 6.61 12.54 -9.86
N ASN A 159 6.94 13.57 -9.08
CA ASN A 159 8.31 14.08 -8.95
C ASN A 159 8.84 14.14 -7.52
N LEU A 160 8.17 13.53 -6.55
CA LEU A 160 8.65 13.50 -5.17
C LEU A 160 9.99 12.76 -5.09
N GLU A 161 11.02 13.46 -4.64
CA GLU A 161 12.41 12.98 -4.55
C GLU A 161 12.82 12.72 -3.10
N LYS A 162 12.27 13.48 -2.15
CA LYS A 162 12.58 13.33 -0.72
C LYS A 162 11.32 13.31 0.12
N LEU A 163 11.21 12.31 0.97
CA LEU A 163 10.19 12.21 2.01
C LEU A 163 10.91 12.01 3.35
N HIS A 164 10.76 12.96 4.26
CA HIS A 164 11.21 12.82 5.65
C HIS A 164 10.01 12.45 6.51
N MET A 165 10.01 11.23 7.04
CA MET A 165 8.89 10.72 7.83
C MET A 165 9.37 9.61 8.75
N ASN A 166 9.13 9.76 10.07
CA ASN A 166 9.49 8.71 11.03
C ASN A 166 8.50 7.55 10.99
N GLY A 167 7.30 7.76 10.47
CA GLY A 167 6.34 6.73 10.10
C GLY A 167 5.06 6.73 10.92
N ILE A 168 3.96 6.33 10.28
CA ILE A 168 2.63 6.28 10.90
C ILE A 168 2.64 5.19 11.96
N LYS A 169 2.08 5.50 13.14
CA LYS A 169 1.95 4.59 14.27
C LYS A 169 0.53 4.10 14.45
N GLU A 170 -0.45 4.87 13.99
CA GLU A 170 -1.86 4.60 14.20
C GLU A 170 -2.68 5.04 13.00
N LEU A 171 -3.62 4.19 12.60
CA LEU A 171 -4.71 4.60 11.72
C LEU A 171 -5.95 4.83 12.58
N LEU A 172 -6.47 6.06 12.53
CA LEU A 172 -7.60 6.49 13.35
C LEU A 172 -8.92 5.92 12.81
N PRO A 173 -9.93 5.73 13.67
CA PRO A 173 -11.27 5.35 13.22
C PRO A 173 -11.84 6.40 12.25
N GLU A 174 -12.28 5.92 11.09
CA GLU A 174 -12.79 6.75 10.01
C GLU A 174 -13.95 7.66 10.45
N SER A 175 -13.86 8.93 10.08
CA SER A 175 -14.94 9.93 10.14
C SER A 175 -15.58 10.20 8.77
N GLY A 176 -15.11 9.54 7.70
CA GLY A 176 -15.37 9.85 6.27
C GLY A 176 -15.57 8.63 5.34
N TYR A 177 -15.06 8.71 4.09
CA TYR A 177 -15.34 7.77 2.99
C TYR A 177 -14.18 6.85 2.57
N THR A 178 -12.94 7.14 2.96
CA THR A 178 -11.75 6.32 2.69
C THR A 178 -10.91 6.20 3.97
N GLY A 179 -10.74 5.00 4.52
CA GLY A 179 -9.75 4.72 5.58
C GLY A 179 -8.51 4.02 5.00
N GLY A 180 -7.30 4.29 5.51
CA GLY A 180 -6.08 3.56 5.15
C GLY A 180 -4.95 4.38 4.52
N ILE A 181 -4.02 3.70 3.84
CA ILE A 181 -2.90 4.33 3.12
C ILE A 181 -3.00 4.01 1.64
N TYR A 182 -3.09 5.05 0.81
CA TYR A 182 -3.26 4.99 -0.63
C TYR A 182 -2.09 5.69 -1.31
N LEU A 183 -1.19 4.91 -1.90
CA LEU A 183 -0.09 5.43 -2.70
C LEU A 183 -0.49 5.22 -4.17
N ASN A 184 -0.97 6.27 -4.83
CA ASN A 184 -1.29 6.28 -6.25
C ASN A 184 -0.04 6.54 -7.10
N ASN A 185 0.83 7.43 -6.63
CA ASN A 185 2.14 7.70 -7.21
C ASN A 185 3.09 8.28 -6.15
N ALA A 186 4.17 7.57 -5.85
CA ALA A 186 5.22 8.02 -4.93
C ALA A 186 6.36 8.76 -5.64
N GLY A 187 6.21 9.08 -6.93
CA GLY A 187 7.17 9.83 -7.72
C GLY A 187 8.50 9.10 -7.93
N LYS A 188 9.58 9.73 -7.49
CA LYS A 188 10.95 9.24 -7.63
C LYS A 188 11.49 8.58 -6.37
N LEU A 189 10.66 8.42 -5.33
CA LEU A 189 11.05 7.72 -4.10
C LEU A 189 11.48 6.29 -4.41
N ASP A 190 12.62 5.89 -3.87
CA ASP A 190 13.16 4.52 -3.92
C ASP A 190 12.73 3.68 -2.70
N ASN A 191 12.20 4.33 -1.67
CA ASN A 191 11.69 3.71 -0.46
C ASN A 191 10.38 4.38 0.03
N VAL A 192 9.45 3.56 0.54
CA VAL A 192 8.17 3.97 1.15
C VAL A 192 7.96 3.30 2.52
N ASP A 193 9.02 2.77 3.14
CA ASP A 193 8.95 2.03 4.41
C ASP A 193 8.32 2.86 5.54
N ALA A 194 8.46 4.19 5.54
CA ALA A 194 7.89 5.04 6.58
C ALA A 194 6.36 4.84 6.74
N PHE A 195 5.64 4.49 5.67
CA PHE A 195 4.21 4.24 5.74
C PHE A 195 3.85 2.90 6.40
N PHE A 196 4.77 1.92 6.36
CA PHE A 196 4.44 0.52 6.66
C PHE A 196 5.31 -0.14 7.72
N LYS A 197 6.44 0.48 8.11
CA LYS A 197 7.44 -0.17 8.98
C LYS A 197 7.00 -0.37 10.44
N ASN A 198 6.04 0.44 10.91
CA ASN A 198 5.59 0.37 12.30
C ASN A 198 4.49 -0.67 12.47
N PRO A 199 4.37 -1.29 13.65
CA PRO A 199 3.35 -2.28 13.93
C PRO A 199 1.96 -1.65 14.08
N ILE A 200 1.14 -1.78 13.04
CA ILE A 200 -0.27 -1.37 13.04
C ILE A 200 -1.17 -2.61 12.95
N ASN A 201 -2.21 -2.66 13.77
CA ASN A 201 -3.29 -3.65 13.67
C ASN A 201 -4.48 -2.99 12.95
N THR A 202 -4.78 -3.45 11.74
CA THR A 202 -5.88 -2.91 10.93
C THR A 202 -7.13 -3.80 10.93
N SER A 203 -7.11 -4.92 11.66
CA SER A 203 -8.23 -5.87 11.68
C SER A 203 -9.52 -5.31 12.30
N GLU A 204 -9.39 -4.23 13.07
CA GLU A 204 -10.48 -3.56 13.79
C GLU A 204 -10.99 -2.29 13.09
N ILE A 205 -10.32 -1.83 12.03
CA ILE A 205 -10.72 -0.61 11.32
C ILE A 205 -11.92 -0.94 10.42
N PRO A 206 -13.09 -0.34 10.65
CA PRO A 206 -14.22 -0.49 9.75
C PRO A 206 -13.87 0.22 8.43
N THR A 207 -13.87 -0.49 7.30
CA THR A 207 -13.80 0.16 5.99
C THR A 207 -14.95 -0.32 5.12
N TRP A 208 -15.61 0.63 4.44
CA TRP A 208 -16.79 0.42 3.60
C TRP A 208 -16.46 0.02 2.16
N THR A 209 -15.18 0.02 1.76
CA THR A 209 -14.76 -0.45 0.44
C THR A 209 -14.58 -1.98 0.42
N PRO A 210 -15.09 -2.69 -0.60
CA PRO A 210 -14.85 -4.12 -0.77
C PRO A 210 -13.37 -4.37 -1.02
N GLY A 211 -12.60 -4.61 0.04
CA GLY A 211 -11.15 -4.78 -0.05
C GLY A 211 -10.43 -4.40 1.23
N LYS A 212 -10.83 -4.99 2.37
CA LYS A 212 -10.15 -4.80 3.65
C LYS A 212 -8.66 -5.17 3.53
N GLY A 213 -7.80 -4.22 3.19
CA GLY A 213 -6.42 -4.54 2.90
C GLY A 213 -5.60 -3.42 2.30
N LEU A 214 -4.29 -3.63 2.30
CA LEU A 214 -3.35 -2.76 1.61
C LEU A 214 -3.33 -3.15 0.12
N LEU A 215 -3.75 -2.22 -0.74
CA LEU A 215 -3.70 -2.33 -2.20
C LEU A 215 -2.55 -1.47 -2.75
N LEU A 216 -1.55 -2.10 -3.36
CA LEU A 216 -0.43 -1.39 -3.98
C LEU A 216 -0.42 -1.62 -5.50
N ASN A 217 -0.67 -0.56 -6.27
CA ASN A 217 -0.76 -0.62 -7.73
C ASN A 217 0.61 -0.39 -8.42
N PRO A 218 0.88 -1.02 -9.59
CA PRO A 218 2.18 -0.95 -10.28
C PRO A 218 2.74 0.47 -10.56
N PRO A 219 1.94 1.46 -11.01
CA PRO A 219 2.50 2.78 -11.28
C PRO A 219 2.96 3.50 -10.02
N ALA A 220 2.48 3.11 -8.84
CA ALA A 220 2.73 3.82 -7.61
C ALA A 220 4.16 3.71 -7.09
N LEU A 221 4.79 2.55 -7.30
CA LEU A 221 6.03 2.15 -6.65
C LEU A 221 7.13 1.78 -7.66
N ARG A 222 7.14 2.41 -8.85
CA ARG A 222 8.03 2.03 -9.97
C ARG A 222 9.53 1.99 -9.63
N ASN A 223 9.97 2.79 -8.65
CA ASN A 223 11.37 2.86 -8.23
C ASN A 223 11.66 2.04 -6.97
N VAL A 224 10.63 1.62 -6.23
CA VAL A 224 10.77 0.81 -5.02
C VAL A 224 11.06 -0.64 -5.42
N ARG A 225 12.12 -1.20 -4.84
CA ARG A 225 12.56 -2.59 -5.10
C ARG A 225 12.28 -3.54 -3.96
N THR A 226 12.21 -3.00 -2.75
CA THR A 226 11.91 -3.73 -1.53
C THR A 226 10.87 -2.95 -0.74
N LEU A 227 9.87 -3.64 -0.22
CA LEU A 227 8.85 -3.08 0.65
C LEU A 227 8.85 -3.84 1.98
N ASN A 228 9.17 -3.17 3.08
CA ASN A 228 9.07 -3.75 4.41
C ASN A 228 7.69 -3.45 5.03
N LEU A 229 6.93 -4.50 5.35
CA LEU A 229 5.60 -4.41 5.92
C LEU A 229 5.62 -4.84 7.38
N GLY A 230 5.63 -3.86 8.29
CA GLY A 230 5.65 -4.06 9.73
C GLY A 230 4.29 -4.19 10.40
N TRP A 231 3.19 -4.05 9.66
CA TRP A 231 1.84 -4.17 10.21
C TRP A 231 1.60 -5.56 10.80
N THR A 232 1.01 -5.61 11.99
CA THR A 232 0.90 -6.85 12.78
C THR A 232 -0.33 -7.66 12.41
N ALA A 233 -1.39 -7.02 11.91
CA ALA A 233 -2.59 -7.72 11.46
C ALA A 233 -3.33 -6.96 10.35
N MET A 234 -3.83 -7.71 9.36
CA MET A 234 -4.68 -7.21 8.28
C MET A 234 -5.57 -8.34 7.72
N ASP A 235 -6.70 -7.97 7.14
CA ASP A 235 -7.60 -8.92 6.49
C ASP A 235 -7.08 -9.35 5.11
N LYS A 236 -6.49 -8.43 4.33
CA LYS A 236 -5.95 -8.72 3.00
C LYS A 236 -4.68 -7.90 2.72
N LEU A 237 -3.67 -8.52 2.15
CA LEU A 237 -2.54 -7.86 1.50
C LEU A 237 -2.63 -8.17 0.02
N GLU A 238 -2.75 -7.16 -0.83
CA GLU A 238 -2.85 -7.34 -2.28
C GLU A 238 -1.84 -6.46 -3.00
N VAL A 239 -0.82 -7.09 -3.60
CA VAL A 239 0.35 -6.35 -4.09
C VAL A 239 0.62 -6.65 -5.55
N TRP A 240 0.68 -5.58 -6.34
CA TRP A 240 1.27 -5.55 -7.66
C TRP A 240 2.59 -4.78 -7.60
N GLY A 241 3.52 -5.10 -8.50
CA GLY A 241 4.81 -4.44 -8.49
C GLY A 241 5.50 -4.37 -9.84
N THR A 242 6.73 -3.90 -9.82
CA THR A 242 7.67 -4.00 -10.94
C THR A 242 9.05 -4.20 -10.36
N ASN A 243 9.54 -5.45 -10.40
CA ASN A 243 10.76 -5.87 -9.74
C ASN A 243 10.73 -5.62 -8.22
N LEU A 244 9.60 -5.94 -7.58
CA LEU A 244 9.36 -5.67 -6.16
C LEU A 244 9.52 -6.94 -5.31
N THR A 245 10.29 -6.87 -4.22
CA THR A 245 10.33 -7.90 -3.18
C THR A 245 9.57 -7.43 -1.94
N ILE A 246 8.70 -8.28 -1.40
CA ILE A 246 7.98 -8.00 -0.16
C ILE A 246 8.72 -8.61 1.02
N VAL A 247 8.94 -7.84 2.08
CA VAL A 247 9.51 -8.32 3.33
C VAL A 247 8.45 -8.16 4.41
N LEU A 248 8.00 -9.26 5.00
CA LEU A 248 7.07 -9.27 6.11
C LEU A 248 7.84 -9.09 7.42
N GLY A 249 7.53 -8.02 8.13
CA GLY A 249 8.18 -7.57 9.36
C GLY A 249 8.88 -6.22 9.17
N GLY A 250 8.66 -5.31 10.12
CA GLY A 250 9.41 -4.08 10.29
C GLY A 250 10.38 -4.20 11.48
N PRO A 251 11.20 -3.17 11.77
CA PRO A 251 12.24 -3.22 12.81
C PRO A 251 11.72 -3.62 14.21
N GLU A 252 10.48 -3.25 14.53
CA GLU A 252 9.85 -3.51 15.83
C GLU A 252 8.79 -4.63 15.78
N THR A 253 8.53 -5.20 14.61
CA THR A 253 7.47 -6.20 14.41
C THR A 253 7.94 -7.59 14.82
N LYS A 254 7.30 -8.16 15.86
CA LYS A 254 7.60 -9.50 16.37
C LYS A 254 6.62 -10.58 15.92
N SER A 255 5.39 -10.18 15.61
CA SER A 255 4.33 -11.11 15.21
C SER A 255 3.49 -10.51 14.10
N ILE A 256 3.15 -11.32 13.11
CA ILE A 256 2.26 -10.99 12.01
C ILE A 256 1.16 -12.05 11.89
N SER A 257 -0.08 -11.60 11.73
CA SER A 257 -1.25 -12.44 11.44
C SER A 257 -2.11 -11.81 10.34
N TYR A 258 -1.97 -12.30 9.11
CA TYR A 258 -2.72 -11.80 7.95
C TYR A 258 -3.75 -12.83 7.50
N LYS A 259 -5.00 -12.44 7.22
CA LYS A 259 -6.00 -13.42 6.77
C LYS A 259 -5.77 -13.84 5.31
N GLU A 260 -5.39 -12.93 4.44
CA GLU A 260 -5.09 -13.22 3.04
C GLU A 260 -3.89 -12.40 2.53
N VAL A 261 -3.00 -13.05 1.76
CA VAL A 261 -1.87 -12.44 1.06
C VAL A 261 -1.93 -12.86 -0.40
N ILE A 262 -2.05 -11.90 -1.30
CA ILE A 262 -2.09 -12.11 -2.74
C ILE A 262 -0.96 -11.33 -3.41
N LEU A 263 -0.15 -12.07 -4.16
CA LEU A 263 0.91 -11.49 -4.99
C LEU A 263 0.48 -11.55 -6.45
N HIS A 264 0.57 -10.40 -7.13
CA HIS A 264 0.30 -10.23 -8.55
C HIS A 264 1.57 -9.90 -9.35
N GLY A 265 1.45 -9.86 -10.68
CA GLY A 265 2.56 -9.66 -11.61
C GLY A 265 3.53 -8.54 -11.23
N GLY A 266 4.81 -8.78 -11.51
CA GLY A 266 5.93 -7.88 -11.22
C GLY A 266 6.45 -7.92 -9.79
N VAL A 267 5.84 -8.69 -8.89
CA VAL A 267 6.44 -9.09 -7.61
C VAL A 267 7.45 -10.23 -7.85
N LEU A 268 8.65 -10.13 -7.27
CA LEU A 268 9.75 -11.09 -7.40
C LEU A 268 9.80 -12.12 -6.28
N GLY A 269 9.11 -11.88 -5.17
CA GLY A 269 9.05 -12.81 -4.07
C GLY A 269 8.59 -12.17 -2.78
N ILE A 270 8.47 -13.03 -1.77
CA ILE A 270 8.10 -12.67 -0.40
C ILE A 270 9.13 -13.26 0.55
N LYS A 271 9.53 -12.46 1.55
CA LYS A 271 10.54 -12.79 2.54
C LYS A 271 10.02 -12.46 3.93
N ARG A 272 10.69 -13.01 4.93
CA ARG A 272 10.51 -12.68 6.34
C ARG A 272 11.68 -11.83 6.80
N ALA A 273 11.40 -10.84 7.64
CA ALA A 273 12.41 -10.10 8.35
C ALA A 273 13.03 -10.96 9.48
N ASP A 274 14.34 -10.81 9.71
CA ASP A 274 15.10 -11.67 10.64
C ASP A 274 14.63 -11.55 12.10
N ASN A 275 14.05 -10.40 12.47
CA ASN A 275 13.56 -10.12 13.81
C ASN A 275 12.12 -10.61 14.07
N LEU A 276 11.40 -11.05 13.02
CA LEU A 276 10.03 -11.53 13.12
C LEU A 276 10.03 -12.94 13.72
N GLU A 277 9.29 -13.14 14.81
CA GLU A 277 9.27 -14.38 15.58
C GLU A 277 8.10 -15.28 15.20
N ASN A 278 6.95 -14.69 14.88
CA ASN A 278 5.74 -15.42 14.50
C ASN A 278 5.12 -14.85 13.22
N LEU A 279 4.85 -15.72 12.25
CA LEU A 279 4.22 -15.35 10.98
C LEU A 279 3.11 -16.34 10.62
N HIS A 280 1.87 -15.89 10.78
CA HIS A 280 0.66 -16.60 10.35
C HIS A 280 0.02 -15.91 9.14
N VAL A 281 -0.34 -16.71 8.14
CA VAL A 281 -1.12 -16.26 6.98
C VAL A 281 -2.29 -17.21 6.79
N GLY A 282 -3.54 -16.75 6.84
CA GLY A 282 -4.69 -17.63 6.58
C GLY A 282 -4.63 -18.20 5.16
N LYS A 283 -4.60 -17.32 4.16
CA LYS A 283 -4.55 -17.70 2.75
C LYS A 283 -3.42 -16.99 2.01
N PHE A 284 -2.55 -17.76 1.37
CA PHE A 284 -1.57 -17.25 0.42
C PHE A 284 -2.00 -17.57 -1.01
N LYS A 285 -1.92 -16.59 -1.90
CA LYS A 285 -2.22 -16.72 -3.33
C LYS A 285 -1.11 -16.08 -4.17
N LEU A 286 -0.53 -16.87 -5.07
CA LEU A 286 0.27 -16.37 -6.19
C LEU A 286 -0.61 -16.39 -7.45
N ASP A 287 -0.90 -15.22 -8.03
CA ASP A 287 -1.83 -15.09 -9.15
C ASP A 287 -1.24 -14.37 -10.36
N THR A 288 -1.41 -14.96 -11.55
CA THR A 288 -1.10 -14.42 -12.90
C THR A 288 0.35 -13.98 -13.18
N ASP A 289 0.97 -14.61 -14.19
CA ASP A 289 2.15 -14.16 -14.97
C ASP A 289 3.24 -13.42 -14.17
N HIS A 290 3.78 -14.15 -13.20
CA HIS A 290 4.90 -13.71 -12.38
C HIS A 290 6.25 -13.91 -13.05
N ASP A 291 7.19 -13.02 -12.74
CA ASP A 291 8.61 -13.18 -13.05
C ASP A 291 9.35 -14.07 -12.03
N ILE A 292 8.64 -14.57 -11.02
CA ILE A 292 9.17 -15.48 -10.00
C ILE A 292 9.51 -16.83 -10.65
N THR A 293 10.79 -17.19 -10.61
CA THR A 293 11.25 -18.53 -11.01
C THR A 293 11.25 -19.51 -9.85
N ASP A 294 11.56 -19.04 -8.64
CA ASP A 294 11.72 -19.88 -7.46
C ASP A 294 11.04 -19.18 -6.28
N LEU A 295 9.94 -19.77 -5.80
CA LEU A 295 9.16 -19.22 -4.70
C LEU A 295 9.56 -19.88 -3.39
N THR A 296 10.02 -19.09 -2.41
CA THR A 296 10.24 -19.56 -1.04
C THR A 296 9.19 -18.95 -0.12
N LEU A 297 8.40 -19.79 0.55
CA LEU A 297 7.37 -19.32 1.48
C LEU A 297 7.95 -19.17 2.90
N PRO A 298 7.79 -18.01 3.57
CA PRO A 298 8.42 -17.76 4.84
C PRO A 298 7.53 -18.02 6.08
N PHE A 299 6.37 -18.67 5.90
CA PHE A 299 5.31 -18.74 6.92
C PHE A 299 5.58 -19.77 8.02
N ASP A 300 5.27 -19.44 9.27
CA ASP A 300 5.27 -20.44 10.35
C ASP A 300 4.02 -21.31 10.26
N THR A 301 2.88 -20.70 9.90
CA THR A 301 1.60 -21.39 9.68
C THR A 301 0.85 -20.76 8.51
N VAL A 302 0.17 -21.61 7.73
CA VAL A 302 -0.74 -21.18 6.66
C VAL A 302 -1.89 -22.18 6.49
N ASP A 303 -3.10 -21.68 6.25
CA ASP A 303 -4.30 -22.52 6.11
C ASP A 303 -4.57 -22.88 4.64
N SER A 304 -4.20 -22.00 3.71
CA SER A 304 -4.40 -22.21 2.28
C SER A 304 -3.24 -21.68 1.44
N ILE A 305 -2.73 -22.49 0.52
CA ILE A 305 -1.77 -22.09 -0.51
C ILE A 305 -2.41 -22.30 -1.88
N THR A 306 -2.43 -21.23 -2.68
CA THR A 306 -2.91 -21.25 -4.06
C THR A 306 -1.84 -20.68 -4.98
N VAL A 307 -1.45 -21.45 -6.00
CA VAL A 307 -0.46 -21.03 -7.01
C VAL A 307 -1.06 -21.23 -8.39
N PHE A 308 -1.37 -20.14 -9.07
CA PHE A 308 -2.03 -20.16 -10.38
C PHE A 308 -1.25 -19.43 -11.46
N ASN A 309 -1.35 -19.95 -12.68
CA ASN A 309 -0.95 -19.28 -13.92
C ASN A 309 0.45 -18.64 -13.85
N SER A 310 1.41 -19.35 -13.24
CA SER A 310 2.78 -18.88 -13.06
C SER A 310 3.70 -19.63 -14.01
N SER A 311 3.74 -19.18 -15.27
CA SER A 311 4.40 -19.87 -16.38
C SER A 311 5.91 -20.02 -16.24
N LYS A 312 6.57 -19.09 -15.52
CA LYS A 312 8.03 -19.09 -15.28
C LYS A 312 8.44 -19.80 -14.00
N LEU A 313 7.49 -20.10 -13.10
CA LEU A 313 7.76 -20.73 -11.81
C LEU A 313 8.27 -22.15 -12.03
N ARG A 314 9.43 -22.47 -11.46
CA ARG A 314 10.14 -23.76 -11.58
C ARG A 314 10.12 -24.55 -10.29
N SER A 315 10.18 -23.85 -9.16
CA SER A 315 10.21 -24.47 -7.83
C SER A 315 9.38 -23.70 -6.80
N VAL A 316 8.88 -24.43 -5.81
CA VAL A 316 8.28 -23.89 -4.59
C VAL A 316 8.98 -24.54 -3.41
N THR A 317 9.48 -23.72 -2.49
CA THR A 317 10.13 -24.14 -1.26
C THR A 317 9.26 -23.77 -0.07
N LEU A 318 8.94 -24.79 0.74
CA LEU A 318 8.22 -24.65 2.00
C LEU A 318 9.21 -24.65 3.18
N PRO A 319 8.90 -23.96 4.29
CA PRO A 319 9.71 -24.05 5.49
C PRO A 319 9.50 -25.40 6.19
N SER A 320 10.47 -25.84 7.01
CA SER A 320 10.38 -27.13 7.70
C SER A 320 9.20 -27.21 8.68
N GLN A 321 8.75 -26.05 9.18
CA GLN A 321 7.54 -25.89 9.99
C GLN A 321 6.28 -26.41 9.29
N ALA A 322 6.27 -26.50 7.95
CA ALA A 322 5.13 -26.98 7.19
C ALA A 322 4.71 -28.42 7.51
N GLU A 323 5.62 -29.24 8.05
CA GLU A 323 5.26 -30.57 8.57
C GLU A 323 4.21 -30.52 9.70
N ASN A 324 4.10 -29.39 10.39
CA ASN A 324 3.20 -29.17 11.52
C ASN A 324 1.96 -28.34 11.16
N TRP A 325 1.82 -27.91 9.90
CA TRP A 325 0.60 -27.23 9.46
C TRP A 325 -0.60 -28.16 9.57
N LYS A 326 -1.78 -27.59 9.80
CA LYS A 326 -3.01 -28.34 10.03
C LYS A 326 -4.07 -27.94 9.02
N ASN A 327 -4.79 -28.93 8.51
CA ASN A 327 -5.94 -28.69 7.64
C ASN A 327 -5.61 -27.82 6.41
N LEU A 328 -4.39 -27.94 5.88
CA LEU A 328 -3.92 -27.14 4.75
C LEU A 328 -4.78 -27.41 3.51
N PHE A 329 -5.21 -26.36 2.83
CA PHE A 329 -5.75 -26.39 1.48
C PHE A 329 -4.63 -26.07 0.48
N LEU A 330 -4.31 -27.01 -0.42
CA LEU A 330 -3.31 -26.80 -1.47
C LEU A 330 -3.96 -26.83 -2.85
N ALA A 331 -3.76 -25.75 -3.62
CA ALA A 331 -4.14 -25.67 -5.03
C ALA A 331 -2.97 -25.18 -5.90
N ILE A 332 -2.61 -25.95 -6.92
CA ILE A 332 -1.61 -25.61 -7.92
C ILE A 332 -2.18 -25.89 -9.30
N SER A 333 -2.25 -24.90 -10.19
CA SER A 333 -2.66 -25.13 -11.58
C SER A 333 -2.13 -24.09 -12.55
N GLY A 334 -1.94 -24.46 -13.82
CA GLY A 334 -1.49 -23.52 -14.85
C GLY A 334 -0.01 -23.12 -14.70
N CYS A 335 0.80 -23.92 -14.00
CA CYS A 335 2.22 -23.67 -13.76
C CYS A 335 3.08 -24.63 -14.61
N GLY A 336 3.08 -24.45 -15.94
CA GLY A 336 3.68 -25.43 -16.86
C GLY A 336 5.19 -25.70 -16.68
N SER A 337 5.93 -24.76 -16.10
CA SER A 337 7.37 -24.92 -15.80
C SER A 337 7.65 -25.50 -14.42
N LEU A 338 6.65 -25.60 -13.54
CA LEU A 338 6.82 -26.02 -12.16
C LEU A 338 7.06 -27.53 -12.13
N ARG A 339 8.18 -27.93 -11.53
CA ARG A 339 8.60 -29.34 -11.46
C ARG A 339 8.41 -29.87 -10.04
N LEU A 340 7.38 -30.68 -9.86
CA LEU A 340 7.11 -31.40 -8.61
C LEU A 340 7.58 -32.85 -8.77
N GLU A 341 8.89 -33.03 -9.00
CA GLU A 341 9.50 -34.34 -9.29
C GLU A 341 10.07 -35.02 -8.04
N SER A 342 10.29 -34.29 -6.96
CA SER A 342 10.86 -34.78 -5.70
C SER A 342 10.54 -33.79 -4.60
N GLU A 343 10.53 -34.26 -3.36
CA GLU A 343 10.48 -33.37 -2.18
C GLU A 343 11.80 -32.62 -1.97
N ASN A 344 12.88 -33.06 -2.62
CA ASN A 344 14.19 -32.43 -2.59
C ASN A 344 14.40 -31.56 -3.83
N GLY A 345 15.02 -30.41 -3.61
CA GLY A 345 15.52 -29.55 -4.68
C GLY A 345 16.68 -30.19 -5.45
N ALA A 346 17.11 -29.52 -6.51
CA ALA A 346 18.20 -29.98 -7.37
C ALA A 346 19.56 -30.10 -6.64
N ASP A 347 19.72 -29.38 -5.52
CA ASP A 347 20.89 -29.46 -4.65
C ASP A 347 20.81 -30.59 -3.60
N GLY A 348 19.75 -31.40 -3.65
CA GLY A 348 19.50 -32.50 -2.73
C GLY A 348 18.91 -32.08 -1.38
N LYS A 349 18.70 -30.79 -1.12
CA LYS A 349 18.06 -30.34 0.11
C LYS A 349 16.55 -30.49 0.01
N LYS A 350 15.91 -30.88 1.11
CA LYS A 350 14.44 -30.94 1.19
C LYS A 350 13.86 -29.53 1.00
N THR A 351 13.05 -29.34 -0.03
CA THR A 351 12.37 -28.08 -0.35
C THR A 351 10.86 -28.19 -0.14
N TRP A 352 10.33 -29.41 -0.07
CA TRP A 352 8.92 -29.65 0.16
C TRP A 352 8.70 -30.44 1.45
N TYR A 353 7.70 -30.03 2.22
CA TYR A 353 7.36 -30.63 3.51
C TYR A 353 5.83 -30.81 3.57
N TRP A 354 5.38 -32.06 3.51
CA TRP A 354 3.96 -32.39 3.67
C TRP A 354 3.55 -32.28 5.15
N PRO A 355 2.35 -31.75 5.46
CA PRO A 355 1.76 -31.86 6.78
C PRO A 355 1.69 -33.32 7.26
N LYS A 356 2.13 -33.61 8.49
CA LYS A 356 2.17 -35.00 9.01
C LYS A 356 0.82 -35.56 9.45
N SER A 357 -0.16 -34.69 9.70
CA SER A 357 -1.44 -35.09 10.30
C SER A 357 -2.55 -35.19 9.25
N SER A 358 -3.13 -34.05 8.88
CA SER A 358 -4.24 -33.98 7.94
C SER A 358 -4.17 -32.73 7.08
N MET A 359 -4.76 -32.84 5.89
CA MET A 359 -4.98 -31.75 4.95
C MET A 359 -6.48 -31.62 4.65
N ALA A 360 -6.92 -30.39 4.38
CA ALA A 360 -8.26 -30.16 3.87
C ALA A 360 -8.35 -30.69 2.44
N SER A 361 -7.43 -30.23 1.59
CA SER A 361 -7.47 -30.51 0.15
C SER A 361 -6.09 -30.56 -0.48
N VAL A 362 -5.95 -31.40 -1.51
CA VAL A 362 -4.79 -31.44 -2.41
C VAL A 362 -5.29 -31.41 -3.85
N ASN A 363 -5.10 -30.29 -4.54
CA ASN A 363 -5.51 -30.09 -5.92
C ASN A 363 -4.31 -29.65 -6.75
N ILE A 364 -3.70 -30.54 -7.51
CA ILE A 364 -2.46 -30.26 -8.27
C ILE A 364 -2.67 -30.59 -9.75
N THR A 365 -2.42 -29.62 -10.62
CA THR A 365 -2.32 -29.79 -12.08
C THR A 365 -0.99 -29.20 -12.55
N SER A 366 0.03 -30.05 -12.68
CA SER A 366 1.40 -29.66 -13.03
C SER A 366 2.22 -30.85 -13.56
N ASN A 367 3.52 -30.67 -13.78
CA ASN A 367 4.46 -31.79 -13.95
C ASN A 367 4.76 -32.39 -12.57
N VAL A 368 4.25 -33.59 -12.30
CA VAL A 368 4.34 -34.25 -10.99
C VAL A 368 4.87 -35.67 -11.16
N SER A 369 5.70 -36.15 -10.23
CA SER A 369 6.14 -37.55 -10.21
C SER A 369 5.64 -38.29 -8.97
N THR A 370 5.78 -39.61 -8.97
CA THR A 370 5.54 -40.44 -7.78
C THR A 370 6.37 -40.02 -6.57
N SER A 371 7.67 -39.74 -6.77
CA SER A 371 8.61 -39.44 -5.68
C SER A 371 8.32 -38.13 -4.95
N PHE A 372 7.51 -37.24 -5.53
CA PHE A 372 7.04 -36.04 -4.84
C PHE A 372 6.10 -36.35 -3.66
N PHE A 373 5.47 -37.53 -3.66
CA PHE A 373 4.55 -37.97 -2.61
C PHE A 373 5.17 -38.95 -1.61
N ASP A 374 6.49 -39.20 -1.64
CA ASP A 374 7.10 -40.25 -0.82
C ASP A 374 6.80 -40.09 0.68
N SER A 375 6.98 -38.89 1.25
CA SER A 375 6.69 -38.66 2.67
C SER A 375 5.18 -38.49 2.94
N PHE A 376 4.40 -38.00 1.98
CA PHE A 376 2.93 -38.00 2.08
C PHE A 376 2.39 -39.42 2.29
N ILE A 377 2.92 -40.36 1.51
CA ILE A 377 2.59 -41.78 1.54
C ILE A 377 3.16 -42.44 2.81
N ALA A 378 4.41 -42.16 3.17
CA ALA A 378 5.03 -42.74 4.36
C ALA A 378 4.32 -42.30 5.66
N ASN A 379 3.89 -41.05 5.75
CA ASN A 379 3.22 -40.50 6.92
C ASN A 379 1.71 -40.80 6.97
N ASN A 380 1.15 -41.43 5.93
CA ASN A 380 -0.28 -41.69 5.80
C ASN A 380 -1.15 -40.43 6.02
N VAL A 381 -0.76 -39.35 5.35
CA VAL A 381 -1.44 -38.05 5.47
C VAL A 381 -2.90 -38.18 5.06
N GLU A 382 -3.81 -37.83 5.97
CA GLU A 382 -5.26 -37.86 5.71
C GLU A 382 -5.70 -36.63 4.90
N VAL A 383 -6.58 -36.83 3.92
CA VAL A 383 -7.20 -35.72 3.16
C VAL A 383 -8.71 -35.79 3.34
N THR A 384 -9.30 -34.71 3.84
CA THR A 384 -10.69 -34.75 4.37
C THR A 384 -11.74 -34.20 3.42
N GLN A 385 -11.39 -33.28 2.50
CA GLN A 385 -12.36 -32.60 1.64
C GLN A 385 -12.21 -32.95 0.16
N SER A 386 -11.05 -32.67 -0.46
CA SER A 386 -10.85 -32.95 -1.89
C SER A 386 -9.44 -33.43 -2.21
N PHE A 387 -9.33 -34.41 -3.10
CA PHE A 387 -8.05 -34.87 -3.64
C PHE A 387 -8.13 -35.03 -5.15
N SER A 388 -7.38 -34.22 -5.88
CA SER A 388 -7.27 -34.26 -7.34
C SER A 388 -5.84 -33.98 -7.78
N VAL A 389 -5.19 -34.97 -8.39
CA VAL A 389 -3.84 -34.79 -8.97
C VAL A 389 -3.88 -35.12 -10.46
N ARG A 390 -3.46 -34.17 -11.29
CA ARG A 390 -3.32 -34.33 -12.73
C ARG A 390 -1.87 -34.05 -13.13
N ASP A 391 -1.19 -35.10 -13.58
CA ASP A 391 0.19 -35.02 -14.01
C ASP A 391 0.28 -34.79 -15.52
N ALA A 392 1.00 -33.73 -15.90
CA ALA A 392 1.31 -33.40 -17.29
C ALA A 392 2.58 -34.09 -17.83
N SER A 393 3.41 -34.64 -16.96
CA SER A 393 4.71 -35.24 -17.31
C SER A 393 4.66 -36.73 -17.63
N GLY A 394 3.62 -37.43 -17.19
CA GLY A 394 3.46 -38.89 -17.32
C GLY A 394 4.30 -39.70 -16.31
N LYS A 395 4.89 -39.06 -15.30
CA LYS A 395 5.78 -39.67 -14.30
C LYS A 395 5.08 -40.07 -13.00
N LEU A 396 3.84 -39.62 -12.77
CA LEU A 396 3.09 -39.94 -11.55
C LEU A 396 2.39 -41.30 -11.67
N ASP A 397 2.71 -42.27 -10.82
CA ASP A 397 1.92 -43.50 -10.71
C ASP A 397 0.76 -43.38 -9.72
N CYS A 398 -0.48 -43.32 -10.23
CA CYS A 398 -1.68 -43.22 -9.42
C CYS A 398 -1.96 -44.43 -8.50
N GLY A 399 -1.30 -45.57 -8.75
CA GLY A 399 -1.43 -46.76 -7.90
C GLY A 399 -0.99 -46.53 -6.45
N ILE A 400 -0.12 -45.55 -6.19
CA ILE A 400 0.37 -45.23 -4.83
C ILE A 400 -0.73 -44.76 -3.87
N PHE A 401 -1.88 -44.34 -4.39
CA PHE A 401 -3.00 -43.80 -3.62
C PHE A 401 -4.08 -44.84 -3.28
N ALA A 402 -4.03 -46.06 -3.82
CA ALA A 402 -5.13 -47.03 -3.76
C ALA A 402 -5.53 -47.48 -2.32
N ASN A 403 -4.61 -47.41 -1.36
CA ASN A 403 -4.82 -47.85 0.03
C ASN A 403 -4.82 -46.68 1.03
N ARG A 404 -5.25 -45.49 0.60
CA ARG A 404 -5.17 -44.26 1.39
C ARG A 404 -6.55 -43.76 1.83
N THR A 405 -6.57 -43.04 2.95
CA THR A 405 -7.74 -42.30 3.43
C THR A 405 -7.89 -41.03 2.59
N LEU A 406 -8.52 -41.18 1.42
CA LEU A 406 -8.85 -40.08 0.51
C LEU A 406 -10.37 -39.84 0.48
N PRO A 407 -10.81 -38.62 0.16
CA PRO A 407 -12.24 -38.32 0.01
C PRO A 407 -12.90 -39.17 -1.08
N SER A 408 -14.20 -39.40 -0.93
CA SER A 408 -14.99 -40.06 -1.98
C SER A 408 -14.91 -39.27 -3.29
N GLY A 409 -14.62 -39.95 -4.40
CA GLY A 409 -14.49 -39.31 -5.71
C GLY A 409 -13.13 -38.65 -5.95
N TYR A 410 -12.08 -39.06 -5.22
CA TYR A 410 -10.72 -38.63 -5.54
C TYR A 410 -10.36 -38.94 -7.00
N THR A 411 -9.57 -38.06 -7.62
CA THR A 411 -9.12 -38.22 -9.01
C THR A 411 -7.59 -38.22 -9.09
N CYS A 412 -7.06 -39.13 -9.90
CA CYS A 412 -5.65 -39.15 -10.27
C CYS A 412 -5.53 -39.46 -11.76
N ASP A 413 -5.08 -38.48 -12.53
CA ASP A 413 -5.02 -38.55 -14.00
C ASP A 413 -3.58 -38.40 -14.49
N LYS A 414 -3.18 -39.26 -15.42
CA LYS A 414 -1.97 -39.09 -16.25
C LYS A 414 -2.40 -38.46 -17.57
N SER A 415 -1.94 -37.24 -17.88
CA SER A 415 -2.09 -36.67 -19.22
C SER A 415 -1.16 -37.41 -20.19
N SER A 416 -1.70 -37.95 -21.28
CA SER A 416 -0.93 -38.65 -22.32
C SER A 416 -0.18 -37.71 -23.27
N GLY A 417 0.45 -36.64 -22.76
CA GLY A 417 1.41 -35.83 -23.52
C GLY A 417 0.86 -34.76 -24.47
N ALA A 418 -0.40 -34.33 -24.34
CA ALA A 418 -0.86 -33.13 -25.06
C ALA A 418 -0.45 -31.87 -24.26
N PRO A 419 0.19 -30.85 -24.88
CA PRO A 419 0.46 -29.59 -24.20
C PRO A 419 -0.85 -28.98 -23.72
N LEU A 420 -0.87 -28.50 -22.48
CA LEU A 420 -2.01 -27.81 -21.85
C LEU A 420 -2.31 -26.51 -22.60
N LEU A 421 -3.05 -26.60 -23.71
CA LEU A 421 -3.78 -25.46 -24.26
C LEU A 421 -4.96 -25.21 -23.33
N VAL A 422 -4.91 -24.07 -22.64
CA VAL A 422 -5.95 -23.56 -21.76
C VAL A 422 -7.27 -23.50 -22.54
N SER A 423 -8.17 -24.43 -22.25
CA SER A 423 -9.59 -24.32 -22.59
C SER A 423 -10.38 -24.46 -21.29
N PHE A 424 -10.52 -23.34 -20.58
CA PHE A 424 -11.54 -23.18 -19.56
C PHE A 424 -12.58 -22.21 -20.10
N TRP A 425 -13.66 -22.77 -20.64
CA TRP A 425 -14.95 -22.10 -20.74
C TRP A 425 -16.00 -23.02 -20.13
N THR A 426 -17.00 -22.38 -19.49
CA THR A 426 -18.18 -22.93 -18.81
C THR A 426 -17.99 -23.32 -17.34
N ALA A 427 -18.13 -22.33 -16.45
CA ALA A 427 -19.29 -22.23 -15.55
C ALA A 427 -19.01 -21.23 -14.41
N PHE A 428 -19.09 -19.93 -14.69
CA PHE A 428 -19.59 -18.88 -13.78
C PHE A 428 -19.73 -17.61 -14.62
N ALA A 429 -20.89 -17.45 -15.25
CA ALA A 429 -21.29 -16.17 -15.81
C ALA A 429 -21.79 -15.29 -14.65
N VAL A 430 -20.97 -14.37 -14.20
CA VAL A 430 -21.41 -13.16 -13.51
C VAL A 430 -21.10 -11.99 -14.46
N PRO A 431 -22.08 -11.13 -14.79
CA PRO A 431 -21.86 -10.09 -15.78
C PRO A 431 -20.97 -9.00 -15.18
N VAL A 432 -19.72 -8.93 -15.63
CA VAL A 432 -18.88 -7.74 -15.47
C VAL A 432 -19.39 -6.71 -16.48
N VAL A 433 -20.19 -5.78 -15.97
CA VAL A 433 -20.47 -4.53 -16.67
C VAL A 433 -19.17 -3.75 -16.76
N LEU A 434 -18.70 -3.56 -17.99
CA LEU A 434 -17.72 -2.55 -18.36
C LEU A 434 -18.15 -1.20 -17.78
N MET A 435 -17.25 -0.54 -17.06
CA MET A 435 -17.24 0.91 -17.03
C MET A 435 -15.80 1.39 -17.25
N TYR A 436 -15.54 1.73 -18.51
CA TYR A 436 -14.46 2.60 -18.90
C TYR A 436 -14.61 3.95 -18.18
N MET A 437 -13.55 4.41 -17.52
CA MET A 437 -13.10 5.81 -17.50
C MET A 437 -11.59 5.70 -17.76
N LEU A 438 -10.94 6.27 -18.77
CA LEU A 438 -11.12 7.55 -19.46
C LEU A 438 -11.40 8.71 -18.49
N VAL A 439 -10.45 8.91 -17.57
CA VAL A 439 -9.81 10.20 -17.31
C VAL A 439 -8.31 9.96 -17.16
#